data_AF-T0ZL79-F1
#
_entry.id   AF-T0ZL79-F1
#
_cell.length_a   1.000
_cell.length_b   1.000
_cell.length_c   1.000
_cell.angle_alpha   90.00
_cell.angle_beta   90.00
_cell.angle_gamma   90.00
#
_symmetry.space_group_name_H-M   'P 1'
#
loop_
_entity.id
_entity.type
_entity.pdbx_description
1 polymer ?
#
loop_
_entity_poly.entity_id
_entity_poly.type
_entity_poly.pdbx_seq_one_letter_code
_entity_poly.pdbx_strand_id
1 'polypeptide(L)'
;MPHTAPRVLTPSEAQAVLAALEDASLHRLASLAIHTGLRKGELLGLRWQDVDLHRQELHVTQSLQRIEGEYRLVEVKSSSS
;
A
#
# COMPACT_ATOMS: atom_id res chain seq x y z
N MET A 1 -25.53 7.14 -10.31
CA MET A 1 -24.87 5.88 -10.71
C MET A 1 -24.86 4.97 -9.50
N PRO A 2 -25.42 3.75 -9.54
CA PRO A 2 -25.23 2.82 -8.42
C PRO A 2 -23.73 2.54 -8.30
N HIS A 3 -23.16 2.80 -7.13
CA HIS A 3 -21.80 2.37 -6.82
C HIS A 3 -21.85 0.86 -6.57
N THR A 4 -21.55 0.09 -7.61
CA THR A 4 -21.26 -1.34 -7.44
C THR A 4 -20.05 -1.46 -6.53
N ALA A 5 -20.21 -2.13 -5.39
CA ALA A 5 -19.09 -2.40 -4.51
C ALA A 5 -18.01 -3.19 -5.28
N PRO A 6 -16.72 -2.83 -5.14
CA PRO A 6 -15.65 -3.56 -5.80
C PRO A 6 -15.63 -5.01 -5.30
N ARG A 7 -15.45 -5.94 -6.23
CA ARG A 7 -15.31 -7.36 -5.90
C ARG A 7 -14.00 -7.58 -5.13
N VAL A 8 -14.10 -8.25 -3.99
CA VAL A 8 -12.94 -8.63 -3.18
C VAL A 8 -12.30 -9.90 -3.75
N LEU A 9 -10.97 -9.95 -3.75
CA LEU A 9 -10.22 -11.14 -4.16
C LEU A 9 -10.26 -12.20 -3.05
N THR A 10 -10.41 -13.45 -3.45
CA THR A 10 -10.11 -14.60 -2.58
C THR A 10 -8.59 -14.75 -2.38
N PRO A 11 -8.14 -15.47 -1.33
CA PRO A 11 -6.71 -15.70 -1.12
C PRO A 11 -6.01 -16.37 -2.31
N SER A 12 -6.66 -17.33 -2.97
CA SER A 12 -6.12 -17.99 -4.16
C SER A 12 -6.01 -17.05 -5.37
N GLU A 13 -6.99 -16.17 -5.57
CA GLU A 13 -6.91 -15.13 -6.60
C GLU A 13 -5.81 -14.11 -6.29
N ALA A 14 -5.66 -13.69 -5.03
CA ALA A 14 -4.57 -12.79 -4.63
C ALA A 14 -3.20 -13.42 -4.90
N GLN A 15 -3.04 -14.71 -4.59
CA GLN A 15 -1.81 -15.45 -4.90
C GLN A 15 -1.58 -15.57 -6.41
N ALA A 16 -2.63 -15.81 -7.20
CA ALA A 16 -2.54 -15.87 -8.65
C ALA A 16 -2.12 -14.51 -9.25
N VAL A 17 -2.63 -13.40 -8.70
CA VAL A 17 -2.20 -12.05 -9.08
C VAL A 17 -0.71 -11.87 -8.80
N LEU A 18 -0.22 -12.21 -7.61
CA LEU A 18 1.20 -12.10 -7.28
C LEU A 18 2.09 -12.95 -8.19
N ALA A 19 1.66 -14.18 -8.50
CA ALA A 19 2.39 -15.09 -9.38
C ALA A 19 2.46 -14.59 -10.83
N ALA A 20 1.48 -13.79 -11.28
CA ALA A 20 1.45 -13.22 -12.63
C ALA A 20 2.29 -11.94 -12.78
N LEU A 21 2.84 -11.38 -11.69
CA LEU A 21 3.68 -10.17 -11.74
C LEU A 21 5.13 -10.53 -12.09
N GLU A 22 5.53 -10.26 -13.34
CA GLU A 22 6.90 -10.45 -13.82
C GLU A 22 7.87 -9.37 -13.30
N ASP A 23 7.38 -8.14 -13.10
CA ASP A 23 8.20 -7.05 -12.57
C ASP A 23 8.45 -7.26 -11.07
N ALA A 24 9.71 -7.46 -10.71
CA ALA A 24 10.11 -7.75 -9.34
C ALA A 24 9.79 -6.59 -8.36
N SER A 25 9.80 -5.34 -8.82
CA SER A 25 9.47 -4.18 -7.99
C SER A 25 7.97 -4.10 -7.73
N LEU A 26 7.17 -4.32 -8.77
CA LEU A 26 5.71 -4.38 -8.65
C LEU A 26 5.28 -5.58 -7.80
N HIS A 27 5.94 -6.72 -7.96
CA HIS A 27 5.71 -7.90 -7.13
C HIS A 27 5.95 -7.61 -5.65
N ARG A 28 7.06 -6.94 -5.29
CA ARG A 28 7.35 -6.54 -3.90
C ARG A 28 6.30 -5.56 -3.35
N LEU A 29 5.91 -4.56 -4.13
CA LEU A 29 4.89 -3.58 -3.73
C LEU A 29 3.52 -4.24 -3.55
N ALA A 30 3.10 -5.09 -4.48
CA ALA A 30 1.84 -5.81 -4.40
C ALA A 30 1.82 -6.81 -3.22
N SER A 31 2.94 -7.49 -2.98
CA SER A 31 3.09 -8.37 -1.81
C SER A 31 2.89 -7.59 -0.52
N LEU A 32 3.53 -6.42 -0.40
CA LEU A 32 3.38 -5.58 0.78
C LEU A 32 1.92 -5.12 0.93
N ALA A 33 1.29 -4.66 -0.14
CA ALA A 33 -0.11 -4.21 -0.14
C ALA A 33 -1.07 -5.29 0.35
N ILE A 34 -0.94 -6.52 -0.17
CA ILE A 34 -1.83 -7.64 0.15
C ILE A 34 -1.68 -8.06 1.62
N HIS A 35 -0.46 -8.08 2.14
CA HIS A 35 -0.21 -8.57 3.50
C HIS A 35 -0.44 -7.52 4.59
N THR A 36 -0.33 -6.23 4.28
CA THR A 36 -0.41 -5.14 5.27
C THR A 36 -1.65 -4.26 5.12
N GLY A 37 -2.34 -4.33 3.99
CA GLY A 37 -3.51 -3.48 3.72
C GLY A 37 -3.18 -2.01 3.42
N LEU A 38 -1.89 -1.68 3.24
CA LEU A 38 -1.46 -0.32 2.92
C LEU A 38 -2.04 0.17 1.60
N ARG A 39 -2.47 1.44 1.59
CA ARG A 39 -2.95 2.12 0.40
C ARG A 39 -1.77 2.47 -0.50
N LYS A 40 -2.03 2.59 -1.81
CA LYS A 40 -1.00 2.95 -2.82
C LYS A 40 -0.14 4.14 -2.40
N GLY A 41 -0.74 5.22 -1.90
CA GLY A 41 0.00 6.40 -1.48
C GLY A 41 0.91 6.14 -0.29
N GLU A 42 0.49 5.29 0.66
CA GLU A 42 1.27 4.92 1.84
C GLU A 42 2.45 4.03 1.46
N LEU A 43 2.23 3.05 0.58
CA LEU A 43 3.32 2.23 0.00
C LEU A 43 4.38 3.08 -0.69
N LEU A 44 3.94 4.08 -1.47
CA LEU A 44 4.84 4.99 -2.18
C LEU A 44 5.47 6.05 -1.27
N GLY A 45 4.93 6.26 -0.07
CA GLY A 45 5.44 7.19 0.94
C GLY A 45 6.34 6.51 2.00
N LEU A 46 6.38 5.18 2.04
CA LEU A 46 7.13 4.41 3.03
C LEU A 46 8.64 4.62 2.86
N ARG A 47 9.35 4.96 3.95
CA ARG A 47 10.81 5.07 3.97
C ARG A 47 11.40 3.97 4.85
N TRP A 48 12.69 3.68 4.65
CA TRP A 48 13.42 2.69 5.47
C TRP A 48 13.39 2.99 6.97
N GLN A 49 13.43 4.27 7.36
CA GLN A 49 13.33 4.69 8.76
C GLN A 49 11.97 4.37 9.41
N ASP A 50 10.95 4.10 8.60
CA ASP A 50 9.60 3.80 9.06
C ASP A 50 9.39 2.27 9.22
N VAL A 51 10.43 1.45 8.97
CA VAL A 51 10.40 -0.02 9.04
C VAL A 51 11.21 -0.50 10.24
N ASP A 52 10.53 -1.13 11.21
CA ASP A 52 11.19 -1.82 12.32
C ASP A 52 11.10 -3.33 12.11
N LEU A 53 12.16 -3.92 11.55
CA LEU A 53 12.25 -5.36 11.31
C LEU A 53 12.42 -6.17 12.60
N HIS A 54 12.93 -5.57 13.67
CA HIS A 54 13.09 -6.25 14.96
C HIS A 54 11.73 -6.42 15.63
N ARG A 55 10.89 -5.39 15.56
CA ARG A 55 9.52 -5.39 16.10
C ARG A 55 8.48 -5.92 15.13
N GLN A 56 8.87 -6.15 13.87
CA GLN A 56 7.97 -6.55 12.78
C GLN A 56 6.85 -5.51 12.55
N GLU A 57 7.20 -4.23 12.70
CA GLU A 57 6.27 -3.09 12.61
C GLU A 57 6.59 -2.21 11.39
N LEU A 58 5.55 -1.65 10.79
CA LEU A 58 5.64 -0.61 9.77
C LEU A 58 4.88 0.62 10.26
N HIS A 59 5.54 1.76 10.28
CA HIS A 59 4.94 3.02 10.68
C HIS A 59 4.50 3.81 9.46
N VAL A 60 3.19 3.94 9.25
CA VAL A 60 2.66 4.79 8.18
C VAL A 60 2.65 6.23 8.66
N THR A 61 3.67 7.01 8.29
CA THR A 61 3.78 8.42 8.70
C THR A 61 3.39 9.39 7.59
N GLN A 62 3.42 8.95 6.33
CA GLN A 62 3.10 9.79 5.18
C GLN A 62 2.52 9.00 4.02
N SER A 63 1.88 9.71 3.12
CA SER A 63 1.26 9.16 1.91
C SER A 63 1.57 10.06 0.72
N LEU A 64 2.00 9.47 -0.39
CA LEU A 64 2.13 10.17 -1.66
C LEU A 64 0.74 10.42 -2.24
N GLN A 65 0.36 11.70 -2.38
CA GLN A 65 -0.90 12.14 -2.96
C GLN A 65 -0.65 12.99 -4.20
N ARG A 66 -1.62 12.99 -5.12
CA ARG A 66 -1.61 13.90 -6.26
C ARG A 66 -2.55 15.06 -5.97
N ILE A 67 -2.00 16.25 -5.72
CA ILE A 67 -2.71 17.47 -5.35
C ILE A 67 -2.43 18.51 -6.44
N GLU A 68 -3.49 19.04 -7.07
CA GLU A 68 -3.38 20.04 -8.14
C GLU A 68 -2.46 19.61 -9.31
N GLY A 69 -2.42 18.32 -9.59
CA GLY A 69 -1.59 17.75 -10.65
C GLY A 69 -0.19 17.32 -10.20
N GLU A 70 0.29 17.81 -9.06
CA GLU A 70 1.62 17.55 -8.51
C GLU A 70 1.63 16.40 -7.49
N TYR A 71 2.73 15.65 -7.44
CA TYR A 71 2.93 14.64 -6.40
C TYR A 71 3.50 15.28 -5.13
N ARG A 72 2.76 15.17 -4.03
CA ARG A 72 3.18 15.67 -2.71
C ARG A 72 3.13 14.56 -1.69
N LEU A 73 4.19 14.48 -0.87
CA LEU A 73 4.15 13.69 0.35
C LEU A 73 3.34 14.47 1.37
N VAL A 74 2.29 13.83 1.89
CA VAL A 74 1.40 14.40 2.89
C VAL A 74 1.51 13.55 4.13
N GLU A 75 1.72 14.19 5.28
CA GLU A 75 1.68 13.49 6.56
C GLU A 75 0.28 12.88 6.74
N VAL A 76 0.23 11.59 7.07
CA VAL A 76 -1.07 11.00 7.37
C VAL A 76 -1.54 11.61 8.68
N LYS A 77 -2.75 12.18 8.70
CA LYS A 77 -3.38 12.54 9.97
C LYS A 77 -3.49 11.24 10.74
N SER A 78 -2.75 11.10 11.83
CA SER A 78 -2.93 10.01 12.77
C SER A 78 -4.42 9.99 13.10
N SER A 79 -5.15 8.96 12.64
CA SER A 79 -6.32 8.58 13.41
C SER A 79 -5.75 8.20 14.76
N SER A 80 -5.93 9.06 15.76
CA SER A 80 -5.65 8.73 17.15
C SER A 80 -6.06 7.29 17.38
N SER A 81 -5.11 6.50 17.87
CA SER A 81 -5.34 5.17 18.42
C SER A 81 -6.52 5.16 19.40
#